data_AF-A0A7C4A4M9-F1
#
_entry.id   AF-A0A7C4A4M9-F1
#
_cell.length_a   1.000
_cell.length_b   1.000
_cell.length_c   1.000
_cell.angle_alpha   90.00
_cell.angle_beta   90.00
_cell.angle_gamma   90.00
#
_symmetry.space_group_name_H-M   'P 1'
#
loop_
_entity.id
_entity.type
_entity.pdbx_description
1 polymer ?
#
loop_
_entity_poly.entity_id
_entity_poly.type
_entity_poly.pdbx_seq_one_letter_code
_entity_poly.pdbx_strand_id
1 'polypeptide(L)' 'MRLLADLQLQSRFSRAVSPAMNIPTISEWAAKKGIGLAATGDWTHPLWFRELEANLEEA' A
#
# COMPACT_ATOMS: atom_id res chain seq x y z
N MET A 1 -21.02 5.59 9.47
CA MET A 1 -19.98 4.55 9.31
C MET A 1 -18.65 5.16 9.75
N ARG A 2 -17.82 4.46 10.54
CA ARG A 2 -16.50 4.96 10.97
C ARG A 2 -15.43 4.24 10.16
N LEU A 3 -14.58 4.99 9.45
CA LEU A 3 -13.50 4.49 8.61
C LEU A 3 -12.16 4.89 9.23
N LEU A 4 -11.25 3.93 9.39
CA LEU A 4 -9.85 4.20 9.72
C LEU A 4 -9.05 4.18 8.43
N ALA A 5 -8.41 5.30 8.11
CA ALA A 5 -7.63 5.47 6.89
C ALA A 5 -6.17 5.79 7.22
N ASP A 6 -5.24 5.12 6.55
CA ASP A 6 -3.81 5.44 6.54
C ASP A 6 -3.45 5.98 5.16
N LEU A 7 -3.19 7.28 5.08
CA LEU A 7 -3.02 7.97 3.80
C LEU A 7 -1.56 8.25 3.45
N GLN A 8 -0.61 7.78 4.26
CA GLN A 8 0.81 8.01 4.01
C GLN A 8 1.61 6.72 4.26
N LEU A 9 1.77 5.96 3.18
CA LEU A 9 2.61 4.76 3.15
C LEU A 9 3.77 4.95 2.18
N GLN A 10 4.78 4.12 2.35
CA GLN A 10 5.94 4.03 1.47
C GLN A 10 6.03 2.61 0.93
N SER A 11 6.37 2.48 -0.35
CA SER A 11 6.62 1.19 -1.01
C SER A 11 7.99 0.62 -0.62
N ARG A 12 8.24 -0.65 -0.98
CA ARG A 12 9.58 -1.27 -0.88
C ARG A 12 10.68 -0.57 -1.70
N PHE A 13 10.32 0.33 -2.61
CA PHE A 13 11.27 1.10 -3.42
C PHE A 13 11.78 2.36 -2.72
N SER A 14 11.13 2.77 -1.63
CA SER A 14 11.59 3.88 -0.82
C SER A 14 12.82 3.51 0.02
N ARG A 15 13.72 4.48 0.23
CA ARG A 15 14.93 4.28 1.05
C ARG A 15 14.56 4.05 2.51
N ALA A 16 15.29 3.15 3.16
CA ALA A 16 15.10 2.78 4.57
C ALA A 16 13.68 2.25 4.90
N VAL A 17 13.01 1.66 3.91
CA VAL A 17 11.72 0.97 4.07
C VAL A 17 11.94 -0.54 3.97
N SER A 18 11.11 -1.32 4.68
CA SER A 18 11.19 -2.78 4.65
C SER A 18 10.99 -3.31 3.22
N PRO A 19 11.81 -4.26 2.74
CA PRO A 19 11.59 -4.95 1.46
C PRO A 19 10.24 -5.69 1.39
N ALA A 20 9.61 -5.96 2.54
CA ALA A 20 8.30 -6.58 2.64
C ALA A 20 7.13 -5.61 2.41
N MET A 21 7.37 -4.31 2.20
CA MET A 21 6.30 -3.34 1.85
C MET A 21 5.81 -3.54 0.41
N ASN A 22 5.12 -4.66 0.18
CA ASN A 22 4.42 -5.03 -1.05
C ASN A 22 2.90 -5.10 -0.80
N ILE A 23 2.10 -5.10 -1.87
CA ILE A 23 0.64 -5.02 -1.79
C ILE A 23 0.00 -6.11 -0.90
N PRO A 24 0.35 -7.42 -1.05
CA PRO A 24 -0.21 -8.46 -0.18
C PRO A 24 0.08 -8.23 1.31
N THR A 25 1.33 -7.85 1.64
CA THR A 25 1.74 -7.61 3.03
C THR A 25 1.05 -6.38 3.60
N ILE A 26 0.97 -5.28 2.84
CA ILE A 26 0.26 -4.07 3.26
C ILE A 26 -1.20 -4.39 3.56
N SER A 27 -1.87 -5.12 2.68
CA SER A 27 -3.27 -5.54 2.87
C SER A 27 -3.47 -6.41 4.11
N GLU A 28 -2.60 -7.41 4.32
CA GLU A 28 -2.67 -8.28 5.51
C GLU A 28 -2.55 -7.49 6.81
N TRP A 29 -1.58 -6.57 6.89
CA TRP A 29 -1.37 -5.75 8.08
C TRP A 29 -2.42 -4.66 8.26
N ALA A 30 -2.95 -4.08 7.18
CA ALA A 30 -4.08 -3.16 7.23
C ALA A 30 -5.30 -3.85 7.86
N ALA A 31 -5.62 -5.07 7.41
CA ALA A 31 -6.71 -5.87 7.98
C ALA A 31 -6.48 -6.16 9.47
N LYS A 32 -5.28 -6.61 9.85
CA LYS A 32 -4.94 -6.88 11.27
C LYS A 32 -5.03 -5.64 12.16
N LYS A 33 -4.70 -4.46 11.64
CA LYS A 33 -4.77 -3.19 12.35
C LYS A 33 -6.18 -2.56 12.33
N GLY A 34 -7.12 -3.11 11.57
CA GLY A 34 -8.45 -2.54 11.37
C GLY A 34 -8.46 -1.29 10.49
N ILE A 35 -7.44 -1.09 9.66
CA ILE A 35 -7.38 0.00 8.67
C ILE A 35 -8.26 -0.41 7.49
N GLY A 36 -9.34 0.33 7.27
CA GLY A 36 -10.32 0.07 6.21
C GLY A 36 -9.97 0.74 4.88
N LEU A 37 -9.02 1.68 4.88
CA LEU A 37 -8.52 2.34 3.67
C LEU A 37 -7.02 2.63 3.83
N ALA A 38 -6.20 2.24 2.87
CA ALA A 38 -4.79 2.54 2.84
C ALA A 38 -4.42 3.22 1.51
N ALA A 39 -3.62 4.29 1.55
CA ALA A 39 -3.03 4.87 0.36
C ALA A 39 -1.96 3.94 -0.22
N THR A 40 -1.78 3.97 -1.53
CA THR A 40 -0.75 3.15 -2.20
C THR A 40 0.66 3.59 -1.84
N GLY A 41 0.88 4.90 -1.63
CA GLY A 41 2.22 5.49 -1.51
C GLY A 41 3.01 5.39 -2.82
N ASP A 42 4.04 6.21 -3.00
CA ASP A 42 5.03 6.08 -4.09
C ASP A 42 4.50 5.82 -5.51
N TRP A 43 3.26 6.22 -5.83
CA TRP A 43 2.61 5.86 -7.09
C TRP A 43 3.29 6.45 -8.34
N THR A 44 4.18 7.43 -8.16
CA THR A 44 5.03 7.99 -9.21
C THR A 44 6.26 7.13 -9.53
N HIS A 45 6.59 6.14 -8.69
CA HIS A 45 7.67 5.21 -8.94
C HIS A 45 7.25 4.15 -9.98
N PRO A 46 7.95 4.02 -11.12
CA PRO A 46 7.44 3.25 -12.27
C PRO A 46 7.30 1.75 -11.99
N LEU A 47 8.18 1.15 -11.18
CA LEU A 47 8.05 -0.26 -10.81
C LEU A 47 6.95 -0.47 -9.78
N TRP A 48 6.69 0.51 -8.91
CA TRP A 48 5.60 0.41 -7.94
C TRP A 48 4.26 0.55 -8.65
N PHE A 49 4.15 1.48 -9.60
CA PHE A 49 2.96 1.63 -10.42
C PHE A 49 2.57 0.33 -11.15
N ARG A 50 3.54 -0.37 -11.75
CA ARG A 50 3.30 -1.69 -12.37
C ARG A 50 2.83 -2.74 -11.36
N GLU A 51 3.34 -2.72 -10.13
CA GLU A 51 2.86 -3.61 -9.07
C GLU A 51 1.43 -3.28 -8.65
N LEU A 52 1.08 -1.99 -8.59
CA LEU A 52 -0.29 -1.54 -8.33
C LEU A 52 -1.24 -2.06 -9.42
N GLU A 53 -0.92 -1.84 -10.70
CA GLU A 53 -1.71 -2.34 -11.84
C GLU A 53 -1.88 -3.87 -11.85
N ALA A 54 -0.87 -4.62 -11.37
CA ALA A 54 -0.92 -6.08 -11.35
C ALA A 54 -1.70 -6.66 -10.17
N ASN A 55 -1.90 -5.91 -9.08
CA ASN A 55 -2.49 -6.42 -7.84
C ASN A 55 -3.80 -5.74 -7.44
N LEU A 56 -4.14 -4.60 -8.03
CA LEU A 56 -5.30 -3.80 -7.67
C LEU A 56 -6.19 -3.57 -8.90
N GLU A 57 -7.47 -3.30 -8.62
CA GLU A 57 -8.46 -2.87 -9.59
C GLU A 57 -8.90 -1.44 -9.30
N GLU A 58 -9.35 -0.73 -10.34
CA GLU A 58 -9.97 0.58 -10.19
C GLU A 58 -11.28 0.43 -9.41
N ALA A 59 -11.52 1.35 -8.46
CA ALA A 59 -12.68 1.35 -7.58
C ALA A 59 -13.96 1.87 -8.26
#